data_AF-A0A7X8JJJ9-F1
#
_entry.id   AF-A0A7X8JJJ9-F1
#
_cell.length_a   1.000
_cell.length_b   1.000
_cell.length_c   1.000
_cell.angle_alpha   90.00
_cell.angle_beta   90.00
_cell.angle_gamma   90.00
#
_symmetry.space_group_name_H-M   'P 1'
#
loop_
_entity.id
_entity.type
_entity.pdbx_description
1 polymer ?
#
loop_
_entity_poly.entity_id
_entity_poly.type
_entity_poly.pdbx_seq_one_letter_code
_entity_poly.pdbx_strand_id
1 'polypeptide(L)'
;LIAAVWFALPLAILFNMLHVLALGTLFYAALTWRERRTGRKSPAVDVVLLLAASVVIYLFGLLPAWADSGSYWLIPFGLLPVSGIGMADYLPLIPWVGFFMVGAVIGRQVYSGRTSAFPNAPSWVRTLSRPFALAGRNSLLIYVFHQPVLLGILFALRFIGLI
;
A
#
# COMPACT_ATOMS: atom_id res chain seq x y z
N LEU A 1 7.50 -5.73 -12.17
CA LEU A 1 6.76 -6.26 -13.32
C LEU A 1 7.56 -6.21 -14.63
N ILE A 2 8.06 -5.06 -15.07
CA ILE A 2 8.84 -4.96 -16.33
C ILE A 2 10.10 -5.84 -16.24
N ALA A 3 10.95 -5.67 -15.24
CA ALA A 3 12.14 -6.54 -15.07
C ALA A 3 11.80 -8.04 -15.03
N ALA A 4 10.75 -8.45 -14.32
CA ALA A 4 10.31 -9.85 -14.27
C ALA A 4 9.91 -10.43 -15.65
N VAL A 5 9.25 -9.62 -16.49
CA VAL A 5 8.87 -9.98 -17.86
C VAL A 5 10.12 -10.09 -18.74
N TRP A 6 11.07 -9.16 -18.62
CA TRP A 6 12.35 -9.21 -19.34
C TRP A 6 13.23 -10.40 -18.94
N PHE A 7 13.15 -10.85 -17.69
CA PHE A 7 13.93 -11.97 -17.16
C PHE A 7 13.15 -13.30 -17.13
N ALA A 8 11.97 -13.37 -17.75
CA ALA A 8 11.10 -14.56 -17.81
C ALA A 8 10.88 -15.25 -16.45
N LEU A 9 10.79 -14.46 -15.37
CA LEU A 9 10.53 -15.01 -14.04
C LEU A 9 9.10 -15.57 -14.01
N PRO A 10 8.87 -16.81 -13.52
CA PRO A 10 7.55 -17.45 -13.47
C PRO A 10 6.70 -16.88 -12.33
N LEU A 11 6.43 -15.57 -12.37
CA LEU A 11 5.68 -14.85 -11.35
C LEU A 11 4.22 -14.73 -11.78
N ALA A 12 3.33 -15.35 -11.01
CA ALA A 12 1.89 -15.22 -11.23
C ALA A 12 1.35 -13.94 -10.55
N ILE A 13 0.23 -13.42 -11.06
CA ILE A 13 -0.52 -12.33 -10.43
C ILE A 13 -1.86 -12.90 -9.95
N LEU A 14 -1.84 -13.61 -8.82
CA LEU A 14 -3.06 -14.16 -8.19
C LEU A 14 -3.70 -13.15 -7.24
N PHE A 15 -2.87 -12.49 -6.42
CA PHE A 15 -3.30 -11.45 -5.50
C PHE A 15 -2.15 -10.46 -5.29
N ASN A 16 -2.44 -9.17 -5.22
CA ASN A 16 -1.42 -8.13 -5.09
C ASN A 16 -1.90 -6.92 -4.27
N MET A 17 -0.99 -5.98 -4.03
CA MET A 17 -1.27 -4.73 -3.32
C MET A 17 -2.47 -3.93 -3.88
N LEU A 18 -2.73 -3.98 -5.20
CA LEU A 18 -3.87 -3.27 -5.79
C LEU A 18 -5.20 -3.83 -5.29
N HIS A 19 -5.30 -5.15 -5.09
CA HIS A 19 -6.51 -5.77 -4.52
C HIS A 19 -6.74 -5.31 -3.08
N VAL A 20 -5.67 -5.22 -2.28
CA VAL A 20 -5.74 -4.71 -0.89
C VAL A 20 -6.22 -3.27 -0.86
N LEU A 21 -5.67 -2.40 -1.71
CA LEU A 21 -6.07 -1.01 -1.81
C LEU A 21 -7.51 -0.85 -2.33
N ALA A 22 -7.91 -1.64 -3.33
CA ALA A 22 -9.27 -1.64 -3.86
C ALA A 22 -10.28 -2.08 -2.80
N LEU A 23 -10.03 -3.18 -2.09
CA LEU A 23 -10.92 -3.68 -1.05
C LEU A 23 -10.94 -2.74 0.17
N GLY A 24 -9.80 -2.19 0.57
CA GLY A 24 -9.72 -1.20 1.64
C GLY A 24 -10.50 0.07 1.31
N THR A 25 -10.36 0.60 0.08
CA THR A 25 -11.11 1.78 -0.36
C THR A 25 -12.60 1.50 -0.50
N LEU A 26 -13.01 0.32 -0.98
CA LEU A 26 -14.41 -0.10 -1.03
C LEU A 26 -15.03 -0.18 0.37
N PHE A 27 -14.34 -0.83 1.31
CA PHE A 27 -14.79 -0.95 2.70
C PHE A 27 -14.91 0.43 3.37
N TYR A 28 -13.90 1.28 3.19
CA TYR A 28 -13.94 2.66 3.67
C TYR A 28 -15.08 3.47 3.05
N ALA A 29 -15.32 3.32 1.74
CA ALA A 29 -16.42 3.99 1.05
C ALA A 29 -17.79 3.51 1.56
N ALA A 30 -17.94 2.22 1.84
CA ALA A 30 -19.16 1.65 2.41
C ALA A 30 -19.43 2.21 3.83
N LEU A 31 -18.44 2.20 4.72
CA LEU A 31 -18.58 2.72 6.08
C LEU A 31 -18.83 4.24 6.12
N THR A 32 -18.20 5.00 5.23
CA THR A 32 -18.39 6.46 5.14
C THR A 32 -19.54 6.87 4.20
N TRP A 33 -20.28 5.91 3.63
CA TRP A 33 -21.31 6.18 2.62
C TRP A 33 -22.36 7.18 3.10
N ARG A 34 -22.85 7.00 4.34
CA ARG A 34 -23.85 7.89 4.95
C ARG A 34 -23.30 9.30 5.15
N GLU A 35 -22.07 9.43 5.64
CA GLU A 35 -21.44 10.74 5.88
C GLU A 35 -21.20 11.51 4.58
N ARG A 36 -20.82 10.80 3.52
CA ARG A 36 -20.64 11.40 2.18
C ARG A 36 -21.94 11.92 1.61
N ARG A 37 -23.07 11.24 1.86
CA ARG A 37 -24.40 11.69 1.44
C ARG A 37 -24.94 12.86 2.26
N THR A 38 -24.72 12.85 3.58
CA THR A 38 -25.27 13.89 4.48
C THR A 38 -24.34 15.07 4.67
N GLY A 39 -23.07 14.97 4.27
CA GLY A 39 -22.02 15.96 4.53
C GLY A 39 -21.63 16.08 6.01
N ARG A 40 -22.23 15.27 6.90
CA ARG A 40 -21.99 15.32 8.34
C ARG A 40 -21.04 14.21 8.75
N LYS A 41 -19.88 14.59 9.27
CA LYS A 41 -18.94 13.65 9.90
C LYS A 41 -19.51 13.14 11.21
N SER A 42 -19.35 11.84 11.48
CA SER A 42 -19.74 11.19 12.72
C SER A 42 -18.52 10.53 13.37
N PRO A 43 -18.24 10.82 14.66
CA PRO A 43 -17.14 10.17 15.38
C PRO A 43 -17.35 8.66 15.50
N ALA A 44 -18.59 8.18 15.43
CA ALA A 44 -18.88 6.74 15.48
C ALA A 44 -18.23 5.97 14.32
N VAL A 45 -18.11 6.58 13.13
CA VAL A 45 -17.49 5.91 11.98
C VAL A 45 -15.98 5.75 12.20
N ASP A 46 -15.32 6.72 12.85
CA ASP A 46 -13.90 6.57 13.21
C ASP A 46 -13.67 5.46 14.23
N VAL A 47 -14.54 5.36 15.24
CA VAL A 47 -14.49 4.26 16.22
C VAL A 47 -14.69 2.90 15.52
N VAL A 48 -15.68 2.78 14.63
CA VAL A 48 -15.92 1.54 13.87
C VAL A 48 -14.70 1.18 13.01
N LEU A 49 -14.09 2.15 12.32
CA LEU A 49 -12.88 1.92 11.53
C LEU A 49 -11.70 1.45 12.39
N LEU A 50 -11.49 2.06 13.57
CA LEU A 50 -10.41 1.67 14.49
C LEU A 50 -10.65 0.29 15.12
N LEU A 51 -11.89 -0.05 15.46
CA LEU A 51 -12.24 -1.38 15.96
C LEU A 51 -12.02 -2.44 14.87
N ALA A 52 -12.52 -2.20 13.66
CA ALA A 52 -12.29 -3.10 12.53
C ALA A 52 -10.79 -3.26 12.23
N ALA A 53 -10.02 -2.16 12.27
CA ALA A 53 -8.57 -2.21 12.10
C ALA A 53 -7.90 -3.07 13.18
N SER A 54 -8.28 -2.88 14.44
CA SER A 54 -7.72 -3.60 15.58
C SER A 54 -7.99 -5.11 15.46
N VAL A 55 -9.21 -5.50 15.07
CA VAL A 55 -9.56 -6.90 14.81
C VAL A 55 -8.70 -7.48 13.68
N VAL A 56 -8.60 -6.79 12.54
CA VAL A 56 -7.80 -7.28 11.39
C VAL A 56 -6.31 -7.41 11.75
N ILE A 57 -5.75 -6.45 12.48
CA ILE A 57 -4.36 -6.50 12.93
C ILE A 57 -4.16 -7.64 13.93
N TYR A 58 -5.10 -7.84 14.87
CA TYR A 58 -5.04 -8.94 15.83
C TYR A 58 -5.08 -10.31 15.15
N LEU A 59 -5.90 -10.49 14.11
CA LEU A 59 -5.99 -11.74 13.35
C LEU A 59 -4.65 -12.18 12.75
N PHE A 60 -3.76 -11.24 12.43
CA PHE A 60 -2.42 -11.57 11.94
C PHE A 60 -1.63 -12.43 12.93
N GLY A 61 -1.77 -12.18 14.24
CA GLY A 61 -1.14 -12.96 15.29
C GLY A 61 -1.66 -14.40 15.41
N LEU A 62 -2.85 -14.69 14.85
CA LEU A 62 -3.45 -16.02 14.83
C LEU A 62 -3.10 -16.83 13.58
N LEU A 63 -2.62 -16.17 12.51
CA LEU A 63 -2.32 -16.82 11.23
C LEU A 63 -1.32 -17.99 11.33
N PRO A 64 -0.26 -17.94 12.17
CA PRO A 64 0.69 -19.04 12.28
C PRO A 64 0.05 -20.38 12.68
N ALA A 65 -1.05 -20.36 13.44
CA ALA A 65 -1.78 -21.57 13.83
C ALA A 65 -2.44 -22.31 12.64
N TRP A 66 -2.57 -21.65 11.49
CA TRP A 66 -3.23 -22.15 10.29
C TRP A 66 -2.29 -22.24 9.08
N ALA A 67 -0.98 -22.09 9.29
CA ALA A 67 0.01 -22.02 8.22
C ALA A 67 -0.02 -23.26 7.31
N ASP A 68 -0.24 -24.45 7.88
CA ASP A 68 -0.28 -25.72 7.14
C ASP A 68 -1.60 -25.93 6.38
N SER A 69 -2.62 -25.11 6.64
CA SER A 69 -3.94 -25.18 5.98
C SER A 69 -4.06 -24.28 4.75
N GLY A 70 -2.93 -23.78 4.24
CA GLY A 70 -2.88 -22.86 3.11
C GLY A 70 -3.44 -23.44 1.81
N SER A 71 -4.17 -22.61 1.05
CA SER A 71 -4.80 -22.99 -0.22
C SER A 71 -4.86 -21.77 -1.14
N TYR A 72 -4.99 -21.99 -2.46
CA TYR A 72 -5.10 -20.90 -3.43
C TYR A 72 -6.24 -19.92 -3.12
N TRP A 73 -7.33 -20.39 -2.52
CA TRP A 73 -8.47 -19.55 -2.09
C TRP A 73 -8.17 -18.69 -0.86
N LEU A 74 -7.17 -19.07 -0.05
CA LEU A 74 -6.80 -18.38 1.18
C LEU A 74 -5.60 -17.43 0.98
N ILE A 75 -5.07 -17.35 -0.24
CA ILE A 75 -4.04 -16.38 -0.64
C ILE A 75 -4.40 -14.95 -0.21
N PRO A 76 -5.64 -14.44 -0.38
CA PRO A 76 -5.99 -13.10 0.08
C PRO A 76 -5.81 -12.89 1.59
N PHE A 77 -5.85 -13.94 2.40
CA PHE A 77 -5.80 -13.86 3.86
C PHE A 77 -4.41 -14.10 4.46
N GLY A 78 -3.39 -14.37 3.64
CA GLY A 78 -2.04 -14.64 4.14
C GLY A 78 -1.69 -16.12 4.27
N LEU A 79 -2.57 -17.04 3.86
CA LEU A 79 -2.36 -18.48 3.96
C LEU A 79 -2.08 -19.06 2.58
N LEU A 80 -0.80 -19.16 2.24
CA LEU A 80 -0.34 -19.67 0.94
C LEU A 80 -0.24 -21.19 0.95
N PRO A 81 -0.57 -21.88 -0.16
CA PRO A 81 -0.32 -23.31 -0.28
C PRO A 81 1.18 -23.63 -0.18
N VAL A 82 1.51 -24.80 0.38
CA VAL A 82 2.90 -25.25 0.59
C VAL A 82 3.70 -25.30 -0.72
N SER A 83 3.04 -25.59 -1.84
CA SER A 83 3.64 -25.60 -3.19
C SER A 83 3.81 -24.20 -3.81
N GLY A 84 3.83 -23.14 -2.99
CA GLY A 84 3.52 -21.75 -3.36
C GLY A 84 4.13 -21.23 -4.67
N ILE A 85 3.35 -20.40 -5.37
CA ILE A 85 3.80 -19.67 -6.57
C ILE A 85 4.38 -18.33 -6.15
N GLY A 86 5.55 -17.98 -6.70
CA GLY A 86 6.16 -16.66 -6.48
C GLY A 86 5.27 -15.54 -7.02
N MET A 87 5.04 -14.52 -6.19
CA MET A 87 4.27 -13.32 -6.54
C MET A 87 5.07 -12.09 -6.12
N ALA A 88 5.44 -11.24 -7.07
CA ALA A 88 6.35 -10.11 -6.81
C ALA A 88 5.76 -9.02 -5.90
N ASP A 89 4.45 -8.76 -6.02
CA ASP A 89 3.75 -7.67 -5.32
C ASP A 89 2.67 -8.21 -4.37
N TYR A 90 2.88 -9.41 -3.84
CA TYR A 90 1.92 -10.05 -2.94
C TYR A 90 1.82 -9.30 -1.61
N LEU A 91 0.60 -8.89 -1.28
CA LEU A 91 0.25 -8.24 -0.03
C LEU A 91 -1.07 -8.85 0.44
N PRO A 92 -1.12 -9.58 1.57
CA PRO A 92 -2.38 -10.13 2.08
C PRO A 92 -3.31 -9.02 2.59
N LEU A 93 -4.58 -9.34 2.83
CA LEU A 93 -5.53 -8.42 3.46
C LEU A 93 -5.22 -8.24 4.95
N ILE A 94 -4.79 -9.31 5.61
CA ILE A 94 -4.39 -9.34 7.02
C ILE A 94 -2.86 -9.18 7.07
N PRO A 95 -2.31 -8.19 7.79
CA PRO A 95 -2.95 -7.12 8.58
C PRO A 95 -3.20 -5.82 7.77
N TRP A 96 -2.81 -5.79 6.50
CA TRP A 96 -2.61 -4.55 5.74
C TRP A 96 -3.86 -3.69 5.55
N VAL A 97 -5.04 -4.29 5.41
CA VAL A 97 -6.31 -3.54 5.39
C VAL A 97 -6.57 -2.83 6.73
N GLY A 98 -6.13 -3.42 7.85
CA GLY A 98 -6.21 -2.77 9.16
C GLY A 98 -5.33 -1.52 9.21
N PHE A 99 -4.09 -1.59 8.76
CA PHE A 99 -3.21 -0.42 8.64
C PHE A 99 -3.79 0.64 7.69
N PHE A 100 -4.40 0.22 6.58
CA PHE A 100 -5.12 1.13 5.68
C PHE A 100 -6.23 1.89 6.41
N MET A 101 -7.04 1.21 7.23
CA MET A 101 -8.12 1.84 8.01
C MET A 101 -7.59 2.83 9.06
N VAL A 102 -6.49 2.50 9.75
CA VAL A 102 -5.82 3.44 10.68
C VAL A 102 -5.38 4.68 9.92
N GLY A 103 -4.73 4.52 8.76
CA GLY A 103 -4.34 5.63 7.89
C GLY A 103 -5.54 6.46 7.42
N ALA A 104 -6.68 5.82 7.12
CA ALA A 104 -7.90 6.50 6.73
C ALA A 104 -8.46 7.37 7.86
N VAL A 105 -8.47 6.89 9.11
CA VAL A 105 -8.89 7.67 10.28
C VAL A 105 -7.95 8.84 10.52
N ILE A 106 -6.63 8.62 10.47
CA ILE A 106 -5.64 9.70 10.57
C ILE A 106 -5.91 10.76 9.50
N GLY A 107 -6.12 10.35 8.24
CA GLY A 107 -6.43 11.26 7.14
C GLY A 107 -7.74 12.04 7.36
N ARG A 108 -8.78 11.41 7.91
CA ARG A 108 -10.06 12.06 8.21
C ARG A 108 -9.95 13.15 9.27
N GLN A 109 -9.09 12.94 10.26
CA GLN A 109 -8.87 13.83 11.40
C GLN A 109 -7.88 14.94 11.07
N VAL A 110 -6.68 14.57 10.61
CA VAL A 110 -5.56 15.50 10.35
C VAL A 110 -5.77 16.29 9.06
N TYR A 111 -6.40 15.71 8.04
CA TYR A 111 -6.55 16.31 6.71
C TYR A 111 -8.02 16.62 6.36
N SER A 112 -8.77 17.12 7.34
CA SER A 112 -10.21 17.40 7.19
C SER A 112 -10.51 18.53 6.21
N GLY A 113 -9.67 19.56 6.16
CA GLY A 113 -9.85 20.75 5.31
C GLY A 113 -9.49 20.54 3.83
N ARG A 114 -8.87 19.39 3.49
CA ARG A 114 -8.33 19.09 2.14
C ARG A 114 -7.37 20.15 1.57
N THR A 115 -6.92 21.07 2.41
CA THR A 115 -5.92 22.09 2.12
C THR A 115 -4.56 21.59 2.57
N SER A 116 -3.47 22.19 2.05
CA SER A 116 -2.11 21.86 2.47
C SER A 116 -2.03 21.72 4.00
N ALA A 117 -1.47 20.60 4.49
CA ALA A 117 -1.28 20.37 5.93
C ALA A 117 -0.34 21.41 6.57
N PHE A 118 0.43 22.12 5.75
CA PHE A 118 1.35 23.18 6.18
C PHE A 118 1.09 24.48 5.40
N PRO A 119 -0.04 25.16 5.63
CA PRO A 119 -0.40 26.36 4.88
C PRO A 119 0.55 27.54 5.18
N ASN A 120 1.15 27.56 6.38
CA ASN A 120 2.10 28.59 6.82
C ASN A 120 3.54 28.07 6.89
N ALA A 121 3.88 27.03 6.11
CA ALA A 121 5.25 26.51 6.05
C ALA A 121 6.25 27.63 5.72
N PRO A 122 7.35 27.77 6.49
CA PRO A 122 8.43 28.71 6.20
C PRO A 122 8.93 28.58 4.76
N SER A 123 9.41 29.67 4.18
CA SER A 123 9.91 29.70 2.79
C SER A 123 11.01 28.68 2.53
N TRP A 124 11.88 28.43 3.51
CA TRP A 124 12.94 27.42 3.42
C TRP A 124 12.39 25.99 3.28
N VAL A 125 11.32 25.65 4.01
CA VAL A 125 10.64 24.34 3.91
C VAL A 125 10.03 24.16 2.54
N ARG A 126 9.37 25.21 2.02
CA ARG A 126 8.78 25.18 0.67
C ARG A 126 9.83 25.01 -0.42
N THR A 127 10.99 25.65 -0.26
CA THR A 127 12.11 25.51 -1.20
C THR A 127 12.69 24.11 -1.13
N LEU A 128 12.90 23.55 0.06
CA LEU A 128 13.40 22.20 0.25
C LEU A 128 12.42 21.13 -0.27
N SER A 129 11.11 21.37 -0.17
CA SER A 129 10.09 20.43 -0.63
C SER A 129 9.83 20.44 -2.13
N ARG A 130 10.25 21.48 -2.87
CA ARG A 130 10.06 21.61 -4.33
C ARG A 130 10.57 20.42 -5.14
N PRO A 131 11.82 19.92 -4.97
CA PRO A 131 12.28 18.75 -5.71
C PRO A 131 11.44 17.51 -5.42
N PHE A 132 11.05 17.29 -4.16
CA PHE A 132 10.17 16.18 -3.79
C PHE A 132 8.76 16.31 -4.38
N ALA A 133 8.22 17.53 -4.44
CA ALA A 133 6.93 17.81 -5.07
C ALA A 133 7.00 17.58 -6.60
N LEU A 134 8.10 17.96 -7.25
CA LEU A 134 8.33 17.69 -8.66
C LEU A 134 8.44 16.18 -8.93
N ALA A 135 9.18 15.47 -8.07
CA ALA A 135 9.29 14.02 -8.15
C ALA A 135 7.93 13.33 -7.96
N GLY A 136 7.12 13.79 -7.00
CA GLY A 136 5.76 13.28 -6.78
C GLY A 136 4.83 13.51 -7.98
N ARG A 137 4.90 14.69 -8.61
CA ARG A 137 4.11 15.03 -9.82
C ARG A 137 4.47 14.17 -11.03
N ASN A 138 5.73 13.76 -11.13
CA ASN A 138 6.24 12.89 -12.20
C ASN A 138 6.48 11.46 -11.70
N SER A 139 5.80 11.04 -10.64
CA SER A 139 6.05 9.77 -9.95
C SER A 139 5.92 8.57 -10.87
N LEU A 140 4.98 8.58 -11.82
CA LEU A 140 4.83 7.49 -12.80
C LEU A 140 6.06 7.37 -13.72
N LEU A 141 6.58 8.49 -14.22
CA LEU A 141 7.78 8.49 -15.06
C LEU A 141 8.98 7.98 -14.26
N ILE A 142 9.18 8.52 -13.06
CA ILE A 142 10.26 8.07 -12.16
C ILE A 142 10.12 6.57 -11.87
N TYR A 143 8.90 6.09 -11.60
CA TYR A 143 8.62 4.69 -11.34
C TYR A 143 8.91 3.78 -12.56
N VAL A 144 8.65 4.23 -13.78
CA VAL A 144 8.99 3.41 -14.96
C VAL A 144 10.50 3.41 -15.21
N PHE A 145 11.16 4.56 -15.11
CA PHE A 145 12.58 4.71 -15.44
C PHE A 145 13.53 4.24 -14.34
N HIS A 146 13.12 4.19 -13.07
CA HIS A 146 14.03 3.73 -12.01
C HIS A 146 14.50 2.29 -12.23
N GLN A 147 13.63 1.39 -12.76
CA GLN A 147 14.00 -0.01 -12.99
C GLN A 147 15.16 -0.15 -13.99
N PRO A 148 15.09 0.40 -15.22
CA PRO A 148 16.23 0.41 -16.14
C PRO A 148 17.46 1.13 -15.60
N VAL A 149 17.28 2.28 -14.95
CA VAL A 149 18.40 3.10 -14.46
C VAL A 149 19.18 2.37 -13.38
N LEU A 150 18.50 1.79 -12.39
CA LEU A 150 19.15 1.02 -11.32
C LEU A 150 19.86 -0.21 -11.88
N LEU A 151 19.24 -0.94 -12.81
CA LEU A 151 19.88 -2.07 -13.48
C LEU A 151 21.13 -1.64 -14.26
N GLY A 152 21.06 -0.51 -14.97
CA GLY A 152 22.20 0.07 -15.68
C GLY A 152 23.35 0.47 -14.76
N ILE A 153 23.04 1.09 -13.62
CA ILE A 153 24.05 1.44 -12.59
C ILE A 153 24.70 0.19 -12.03
N LEU A 154 23.91 -0.82 -11.64
CA LEU A 154 24.44 -2.09 -11.12
C LEU A 154 25.33 -2.79 -12.15
N PHE A 155 24.94 -2.78 -13.43
CA PHE A 155 25.75 -3.36 -14.50
C PHE A 155 27.07 -2.60 -14.70
N ALA A 156 27.04 -1.27 -14.66
CA ALA A 156 28.24 -0.44 -14.76
C ALA A 156 29.20 -0.66 -13.57
N LEU A 157 28.67 -0.72 -12.35
CA LEU A 157 29.46 -1.00 -11.16
C LEU A 157 30.13 -2.38 -11.24
N ARG A 158 29.40 -3.39 -11.72
CA ARG A 158 29.95 -4.72 -11.96
C ARG A 158 31.03 -4.72 -13.02
N PHE A 159 30.83 -3.99 -14.11
CA PHE A 159 31.81 -3.88 -15.19
C PHE A 159 33.12 -3.23 -14.74
N ILE A 160 33.06 -2.28 -13.80
CA ILE A 160 34.23 -1.60 -13.23
C ILE A 160 34.88 -2.44 -12.11
N GLY A 161 34.27 -3.55 -11.70
CA GLY A 161 34.81 -4.46 -10.68
C GLY A 161 34.62 -3.95 -9.25
N LEU A 162 33.68 -3.03 -9.02
CA LEU A 162 33.30 -2.57 -7.68
C LEU A 162 32.39 -3.57 -6.94
N ILE A 163 31.67 -4.40 -7.71
CA ILE A 163 30.83 -5.53 -7.25
C ILE A 163 31.00 -6.71 -8.20
#